data_AF-A0A554LNN7-F1
#
_entry.id   AF-A0A554LNN7-F1
#
_cell.length_a   1.000
_cell.length_b   1.000
_cell.length_c   1.000
_cell.angle_alpha   90.00
_cell.angle_beta   90.00
_cell.angle_gamma   90.00
#
_symmetry.space_group_name_H-M   'P 1'
#
loop_
_entity.id
_entity.type
_entity.pdbx_description
1 polymer ?
#
loop_
_entity_poly.entity_id
_entity_poly.type
_entity_poly.pdbx_seq_one_letter_code
_entity_poly.pdbx_strand_id
1 'polypeptide(L)'
;MIYDLIIVGAGPAGVSAAIYAARQKLNILMLSKDIGGQVGKKAVDIENYLGFGKISGPNLVKIFEEQLEKNQIKIVLDEVLKIENNNGKFTLHTESGKIYDESALFLSNYVNKIYILEFGKEIKADKENQELLAKTGKTEIITSAKILKIEGDAFVSSLTYQDLMNNQEKKLDLDGVFVEIGYSPATAFAESLVEFNDKDEIIADRETYQTKTPGLFAAGDCNAGRYKQIVIAAAEGAKAALASYEYLQKIKQ
;
A
#
# COMPACT_ATOMS: atom_id res chain seq x y z
N MET A 1 -7.23 -14.38 2.23
CA MET A 1 -6.02 -15.13 2.64
C MET A 1 -5.29 -14.28 3.65
N ILE A 2 -4.87 -14.86 4.78
CA ILE A 2 -4.20 -14.14 5.87
C ILE A 2 -2.69 -14.25 5.65
N TYR A 3 -2.01 -13.11 5.56
CA TYR A 3 -0.55 -13.05 5.48
C TYR A 3 0.02 -12.75 6.87
N ASP A 4 1.14 -13.38 7.24
CA ASP A 4 1.87 -13.03 8.46
C ASP A 4 2.54 -11.66 8.31
N LEU A 5 2.94 -11.29 7.08
CA LEU A 5 3.58 -10.01 6.78
C LEU A 5 3.24 -9.53 5.36
N ILE A 6 2.80 -8.28 5.23
CA ILE A 6 2.66 -7.59 3.95
C ILE A 6 3.76 -6.53 3.83
N ILE A 7 4.49 -6.55 2.72
CA ILE A 7 5.59 -5.64 2.41
C ILE A 7 5.13 -4.70 1.32
N VAL A 8 5.13 -3.39 1.60
CA VAL A 8 4.74 -2.35 0.64
C VAL A 8 6.00 -1.73 0.05
N GLY A 9 6.20 -1.93 -1.25
CA GLY A 9 7.36 -1.50 -2.03
C GLY A 9 8.34 -2.64 -2.34
N ALA A 10 8.80 -2.70 -3.59
CA ALA A 10 9.76 -3.69 -4.09
C ALA A 10 11.12 -3.08 -4.46
N GLY A 11 11.53 -2.02 -3.76
CA GLY A 11 12.92 -1.52 -3.80
C GLY A 11 13.88 -2.39 -2.99
N PRO A 12 15.16 -1.98 -2.83
CA PRO A 12 16.17 -2.76 -2.10
C PRO A 12 15.76 -3.16 -0.68
N ALA A 13 15.09 -2.26 0.05
CA ALA A 13 14.58 -2.55 1.38
C ALA A 13 13.49 -3.63 1.37
N GLY A 14 12.47 -3.47 0.51
CA GLY A 14 11.37 -4.44 0.41
C GLY A 14 11.82 -5.82 -0.08
N VAL A 15 12.69 -5.87 -1.08
CA VAL A 15 13.28 -7.12 -1.59
C VAL A 15 14.04 -7.84 -0.48
N SER A 16 14.91 -7.13 0.24
CA SER A 16 15.66 -7.68 1.36
C SER A 16 14.74 -8.16 2.48
N ALA A 17 13.75 -7.35 2.86
CA ALA A 17 12.78 -7.71 3.89
C ALA A 17 12.04 -9.02 3.53
N ALA A 18 11.63 -9.16 2.28
CA ALA A 18 10.89 -10.33 1.83
C ALA A 18 11.74 -11.60 1.83
N ILE A 19 13.00 -11.51 1.42
CA ILE A 19 13.94 -12.65 1.49
C ILE A 19 14.12 -13.09 2.95
N TYR A 20 14.33 -12.16 3.87
CA TYR A 20 14.51 -12.50 5.29
C TYR A 20 13.23 -13.05 5.92
N ALA A 21 12.07 -12.48 5.60
CA ALA A 21 10.78 -12.98 6.07
C ALA A 21 10.47 -14.39 5.53
N ALA A 22 10.74 -14.65 4.25
CA ALA A 22 10.58 -15.97 3.63
C ALA A 22 11.47 -17.02 4.31
N ARG A 23 12.71 -16.67 4.70
CA ARG A 23 13.62 -17.56 5.44
C ARG A 23 13.08 -17.95 6.82
N GLN A 24 12.28 -17.08 7.43
CA GLN A 24 11.56 -17.37 8.68
C GLN A 24 10.24 -18.13 8.45
N LYS A 25 9.97 -18.55 7.20
CA LYS A 25 8.76 -19.26 6.77
C LYS A 25 7.47 -18.49 7.03
N LEU A 26 7.54 -17.16 7.03
CA LEU A 26 6.35 -16.31 7.11
C LEU A 26 5.55 -16.40 5.81
N ASN A 27 4.22 -16.44 5.91
CA ASN A 27 3.36 -16.27 4.75
C ASN A 27 3.35 -14.79 4.35
N ILE A 28 4.04 -14.45 3.26
CA ILE A 28 4.28 -13.05 2.87
C ILE A 28 3.61 -12.65 1.56
N LEU A 29 3.24 -11.38 1.48
CA LEU A 29 2.82 -10.72 0.26
C LEU A 29 3.64 -9.45 0.06
N MET A 30 4.13 -9.24 -1.16
CA MET A 30 4.70 -7.96 -1.57
C MET A 30 3.73 -7.22 -2.49
N LEU A 31 3.49 -5.94 -2.21
CA LEU A 31 2.70 -5.02 -3.03
C LEU A 31 3.60 -3.88 -3.50
N SER A 32 3.69 -3.65 -4.80
CA SER A 32 4.52 -2.56 -5.34
C SER A 32 4.07 -2.17 -6.74
N LYS A 33 4.26 -0.90 -7.14
CA LYS A 33 4.01 -0.45 -8.52
C LYS A 33 4.98 -1.08 -9.53
N ASP A 34 6.23 -1.22 -9.09
CA ASP A 34 7.35 -1.69 -9.88
C ASP A 34 8.34 -2.45 -9.00
N ILE A 35 9.18 -3.30 -9.61
CA ILE A 35 10.30 -3.97 -8.94
C ILE A 35 11.57 -3.14 -9.16
N GLY A 36 12.34 -2.95 -8.09
CA GLY A 36 13.59 -2.20 -8.11
C GLY A 36 13.49 -0.77 -7.60
N GLY A 37 12.29 -0.16 -7.64
CA GLY A 37 12.08 1.20 -7.17
C GLY A 37 13.02 2.20 -7.87
N GLN A 38 13.66 3.06 -7.09
CA GLN A 38 14.59 4.05 -7.65
C GLN A 38 15.82 3.43 -8.33
N VAL A 39 16.20 2.19 -7.98
CA VAL A 39 17.38 1.52 -8.57
C VAL A 39 17.16 1.25 -10.05
N GLY A 40 15.96 0.79 -10.44
CA GLY A 40 15.62 0.49 -11.84
C GLY A 40 15.68 1.72 -12.75
N LYS A 41 15.58 2.93 -12.17
CA LYS A 41 15.60 4.21 -12.88
C LYS A 41 17.01 4.82 -12.99
N LYS A 42 18.03 4.19 -12.40
CA LYS A 42 19.41 4.70 -12.47
C LYS A 42 20.01 4.40 -13.84
N ALA A 43 20.28 5.47 -14.59
CA ALA A 43 20.97 5.42 -15.87
C ALA A 43 22.51 5.33 -15.74
N VAL A 44 23.04 5.55 -14.53
CA VAL A 44 24.47 5.45 -14.23
C VAL A 44 24.78 4.14 -13.53
N ASP A 45 26.02 3.68 -13.71
CA ASP A 45 26.50 2.47 -13.07
C ASP A 45 26.65 2.64 -11.55
N ILE A 46 26.40 1.55 -10.84
CA ILE A 46 26.50 1.42 -9.39
C ILE A 46 27.82 0.72 -9.09
N GLU A 47 28.71 1.40 -8.38
CA GLU A 47 30.05 0.91 -8.03
C GLU A 47 30.23 0.74 -6.51
N ASN A 48 29.19 1.04 -5.74
CA ASN A 48 29.21 1.03 -4.27
C ASN A 48 28.25 0.00 -3.64
N TYR A 49 27.77 -0.97 -4.44
CA TYR A 49 26.98 -2.10 -3.95
C TYR A 49 27.89 -3.33 -3.81
N LEU A 50 28.22 -3.66 -2.56
CA LEU A 50 29.16 -4.75 -2.25
C LEU A 50 28.74 -6.06 -2.93
N GLY A 51 29.72 -6.75 -3.51
CA GLY A 51 29.52 -7.93 -4.37
C GLY A 51 29.69 -7.65 -5.86
N PHE A 52 29.68 -6.38 -6.28
CA PHE A 52 29.92 -5.98 -7.66
C PHE A 52 30.98 -4.88 -7.71
N GLY A 53 31.97 -5.02 -8.59
CA GLY A 53 32.85 -3.90 -8.91
C GLY A 53 32.12 -2.79 -9.66
N LYS A 54 31.17 -3.17 -10.53
CA LYS A 54 30.33 -2.26 -11.31
C LYS A 54 29.07 -3.00 -11.78
N ILE A 55 27.89 -2.41 -11.61
CA ILE A 55 26.63 -2.99 -12.09
C ILE A 55 25.62 -1.89 -12.47
N SER A 56 24.88 -2.06 -13.56
CA SER A 56 23.82 -1.12 -13.94
C SER A 56 22.58 -1.29 -13.05
N GLY A 57 21.78 -0.24 -12.88
CA GLY A 57 20.51 -0.30 -12.17
C GLY A 57 19.60 -1.45 -12.64
N PRO A 58 19.30 -1.56 -13.95
CA PRO A 58 18.46 -2.64 -14.49
C PRO A 58 19.01 -4.05 -14.22
N ASN A 59 20.32 -4.25 -14.33
CA ASN A 59 20.92 -5.57 -14.04
C ASN A 59 20.82 -5.91 -12.55
N LEU A 60 20.95 -4.92 -11.66
CA LEU A 60 20.75 -5.14 -10.23
C LEU A 60 19.28 -5.46 -9.91
N VAL A 61 18.32 -4.82 -10.59
CA VAL A 61 16.88 -5.15 -10.46
C VAL A 61 16.59 -6.57 -10.94
N LYS A 62 17.19 -7.01 -12.05
CA LYS A 62 17.06 -8.40 -12.50
C LYS A 62 17.53 -9.40 -11.43
N ILE A 63 18.62 -9.09 -10.72
CA ILE A 63 19.07 -9.91 -9.59
C ILE A 63 18.05 -9.89 -8.45
N PHE A 64 17.36 -8.77 -8.20
CA PHE A 64 16.27 -8.73 -7.21
C PHE A 64 15.12 -9.65 -7.61
N GLU A 65 14.68 -9.60 -8.88
CA GLU A 65 13.64 -10.48 -9.42
C GLU A 65 14.02 -11.95 -9.25
N GLU A 66 15.23 -12.34 -9.66
CA GLU A 66 15.75 -13.70 -9.51
C GLU A 66 15.76 -14.16 -8.04
N GLN A 67 16.10 -13.28 -7.09
CA GLN A 67 16.05 -13.61 -5.66
C GLN A 67 14.61 -13.79 -5.16
N LEU A 68 13.68 -12.93 -5.58
CA LEU A 68 12.28 -13.05 -5.19
C LEU A 68 11.65 -14.34 -5.74
N GLU A 69 11.92 -14.68 -7.00
CA GLU A 69 11.48 -15.92 -7.64
C GLU A 69 12.05 -17.15 -6.94
N LYS A 70 13.37 -17.16 -6.69
CA LYS A 70 14.05 -18.29 -6.01
C LYS A 70 13.48 -18.57 -4.63
N ASN A 71 13.05 -17.52 -3.91
CA ASN A 71 12.44 -17.66 -2.59
C ASN A 71 10.90 -17.84 -2.65
N GLN A 72 10.32 -17.99 -3.85
CA GLN A 72 8.88 -18.19 -4.09
C GLN A 72 8.02 -17.09 -3.45
N ILE A 73 8.50 -15.86 -3.49
CA ILE A 73 7.84 -14.71 -2.87
C ILE A 73 6.72 -14.24 -3.76
N LYS A 74 5.50 -14.19 -3.23
CA LYS A 74 4.34 -13.67 -3.96
C LYS A 74 4.42 -12.14 -4.06
N ILE A 75 4.47 -11.64 -5.30
CA ILE A 75 4.45 -10.22 -5.61
C ILE A 75 3.16 -9.93 -6.37
N VAL A 76 2.50 -8.83 -6.01
CA VAL A 76 1.39 -8.28 -6.76
C VAL A 76 1.76 -6.86 -7.16
N LEU A 77 1.72 -6.60 -8.47
CA LEU A 77 1.97 -5.27 -9.02
C LEU A 77 0.70 -4.43 -8.85
N ASP A 78 0.69 -3.59 -7.81
CA ASP A 78 -0.44 -2.77 -7.40
C ASP A 78 0.06 -1.68 -6.45
N GLU A 79 -0.62 -0.53 -6.44
CA GLU A 79 -0.31 0.58 -5.56
C GLU A 79 -1.16 0.49 -4.29
N VAL A 80 -0.54 0.68 -3.12
CA VAL A 80 -1.27 0.84 -1.85
C VAL A 80 -1.68 2.30 -1.70
N LEU A 81 -2.99 2.55 -1.60
CA LEU A 81 -3.57 3.88 -1.45
C LEU A 81 -3.88 4.22 0.01
N LYS A 82 -4.20 3.21 0.83
CA LYS A 82 -4.55 3.41 2.24
C LYS A 82 -4.19 2.20 3.08
N ILE A 83 -3.73 2.46 4.32
CA ILE A 83 -3.57 1.44 5.35
C ILE A 83 -4.43 1.82 6.56
N GLU A 84 -5.20 0.86 7.05
CA GLU A 84 -5.99 0.99 8.27
C GLU A 84 -5.50 -0.01 9.30
N ASN A 85 -5.58 0.35 10.59
CA ASN A 85 -5.29 -0.55 11.70
C ASN A 85 -6.50 -0.65 12.62
N ASN A 86 -7.06 -1.85 12.73
CA ASN A 86 -8.16 -2.16 13.63
C ASN A 86 -7.68 -3.18 14.68
N ASN A 87 -7.35 -2.70 15.88
CA ASN A 87 -6.91 -3.52 17.02
C ASN A 87 -5.73 -4.46 16.69
N GLY A 88 -4.72 -3.96 15.96
CA GLY A 88 -3.53 -4.72 15.57
C GLY A 88 -3.67 -5.51 14.27
N LYS A 89 -4.83 -5.41 13.59
CA LYS A 89 -5.07 -5.99 12.26
C LYS A 89 -4.95 -4.90 11.21
N PHE A 90 -4.06 -5.11 10.25
CA PHE A 90 -3.83 -4.16 9.16
C PHE A 90 -4.66 -4.52 7.93
N THR A 91 -5.35 -3.51 7.39
CA THR A 91 -6.09 -3.58 6.13
C THR A 91 -5.45 -2.65 5.12
N LEU A 92 -5.13 -3.16 3.93
CA LEU A 92 -4.56 -2.37 2.84
C LEU A 92 -5.55 -2.25 1.69
N HIS A 93 -5.79 -1.02 1.24
CA HIS A 93 -6.58 -0.71 0.06
C HIS A 93 -5.64 -0.36 -1.08
N THR A 94 -5.94 -0.86 -2.28
CA THR A 94 -5.06 -0.72 -3.45
C THR A 94 -5.76 -0.05 -4.63
N GLU A 95 -4.96 0.48 -5.55
CA GLU A 95 -5.45 1.16 -6.76
C GLU A 95 -6.35 0.28 -7.62
N SER A 96 -6.06 -1.04 -7.71
CA SER A 96 -6.95 -1.97 -8.40
C SER A 96 -8.30 -2.23 -7.70
N GLY A 97 -8.54 -1.61 -6.54
CA GLY A 97 -9.74 -1.82 -5.71
C GLY A 97 -9.67 -3.11 -4.88
N LYS A 98 -8.54 -3.83 -4.87
CA LYS A 98 -8.35 -4.98 -3.97
C LYS A 98 -8.13 -4.50 -2.55
N ILE A 99 -8.76 -5.20 -1.62
CA ILE A 99 -8.59 -5.00 -0.18
C ILE A 99 -7.90 -6.23 0.40
N TYR A 100 -6.78 -6.01 1.07
CA TYR A 100 -6.02 -7.03 1.79
C TYR A 100 -6.29 -6.87 3.28
N ASP A 101 -7.24 -7.65 3.78
CA ASP A 101 -7.67 -7.72 5.19
C ASP A 101 -7.95 -9.20 5.53
N GLU A 102 -7.86 -9.53 6.82
CA GLU A 102 -8.43 -10.74 7.40
C GLU A 102 -9.95 -10.84 7.14
N SER A 103 -10.62 -9.70 7.03
CA SER A 103 -12.09 -9.56 6.90
C SER A 103 -12.57 -9.04 5.54
N ALA A 104 -11.71 -8.79 4.56
CA ALA A 104 -12.13 -8.31 3.23
C ALA A 104 -12.87 -9.37 2.39
N LEU A 105 -12.71 -10.66 2.72
CA LEU A 105 -13.57 -11.72 2.18
C LEU A 105 -14.98 -11.70 2.80
N PHE A 106 -15.16 -11.01 3.92
CA PHE A 106 -16.45 -10.82 4.58
C PHE A 106 -17.22 -9.67 3.94
N LEU A 107 -16.61 -8.51 3.65
CA LEU A 107 -17.39 -7.37 3.11
C LEU A 107 -17.75 -7.47 1.62
N SER A 108 -16.95 -8.14 0.79
CA SER A 108 -17.28 -8.32 -0.65
C SER A 108 -18.52 -9.19 -0.90
N ASN A 109 -18.96 -9.96 0.11
CA ASN A 109 -20.16 -10.77 0.08
C ASN A 109 -21.41 -10.08 0.67
N TYR A 110 -21.28 -8.89 1.29
CA TYR A 110 -22.37 -8.28 2.07
C TYR A 110 -22.84 -6.90 1.58
N VAL A 111 -22.14 -6.28 0.63
CA VAL A 111 -22.67 -5.06 -0.02
C VAL A 111 -23.66 -5.41 -1.13
N ASN A 112 -24.87 -4.83 -0.99
CA ASN A 112 -25.95 -4.95 -1.95
C ASN A 112 -25.76 -4.05 -3.17
N LYS A 113 -25.07 -2.90 -3.01
CA LYS A 113 -24.84 -1.91 -4.07
C LYS A 113 -23.63 -1.02 -3.75
N ILE A 114 -22.87 -0.64 -4.77
CA ILE A 114 -21.68 0.22 -4.69
C ILE A 114 -21.94 1.45 -5.58
N TYR A 115 -21.70 2.64 -5.05
CA TYR A 115 -21.76 3.90 -5.82
C TYR A 115 -20.35 4.46 -6.00
N ILE A 116 -19.97 4.76 -7.24
CA ILE A 116 -18.72 5.47 -7.56
C ILE A 116 -19.10 6.88 -8.01
N LEU A 117 -18.73 7.89 -7.23
CA LEU A 117 -18.96 9.30 -7.56
C LEU A 117 -17.67 9.90 -8.12
N GLU A 118 -17.70 10.27 -9.39
CA GLU A 118 -16.61 10.93 -10.11
C GLU A 118 -16.94 12.41 -10.30
N PHE A 119 -16.00 13.28 -9.95
CA PHE A 119 -16.16 14.73 -10.10
C PHE A 119 -16.16 15.16 -11.57
N GLY A 120 -15.32 14.52 -12.40
CA GLY A 120 -15.23 14.76 -13.84
C GLY A 120 -16.41 14.21 -14.63
N LYS A 121 -16.50 14.56 -15.91
CA LYS A 121 -17.57 14.10 -16.80
C LYS A 121 -17.48 12.62 -17.18
N GLU A 122 -16.29 12.04 -17.02
CA GLU A 122 -15.94 10.67 -17.34
C GLU A 122 -15.06 10.10 -16.25
N ILE A 123 -15.16 8.78 -16.02
CA ILE A 123 -14.24 8.07 -15.13
C ILE A 123 -12.87 7.98 -15.82
N LYS A 124 -11.83 8.23 -15.04
CA LYS A 124 -10.43 8.15 -15.50
C LYS A 124 -9.81 6.76 -15.39
N ALA A 125 -10.49 5.81 -14.73
CA ALA A 125 -10.03 4.42 -14.65
C ALA A 125 -9.87 3.83 -16.06
N ASP A 126 -8.92 2.93 -16.26
CA ASP A 126 -8.74 2.27 -17.55
C ASP A 126 -9.97 1.42 -17.94
N LYS A 127 -10.08 1.09 -19.23
CA LYS A 127 -11.22 0.36 -19.78
C LYS A 127 -11.39 -1.04 -19.18
N GLU A 128 -10.29 -1.71 -18.82
CA GLU A 128 -10.33 -3.06 -18.27
C GLU A 128 -10.99 -3.06 -16.88
N ASN A 129 -10.63 -2.07 -16.05
CA ASN A 129 -11.23 -1.85 -14.74
C ASN A 129 -12.70 -1.41 -14.84
N GLN A 130 -13.04 -0.56 -15.82
CA GLN A 130 -14.45 -0.22 -16.09
C GLN A 130 -15.27 -1.46 -16.49
N GLU A 131 -14.72 -2.35 -17.31
CA GLU A 131 -15.37 -3.61 -17.71
C GLU A 131 -15.51 -4.61 -16.55
N LEU A 132 -14.52 -4.69 -15.66
CA LEU A 132 -14.56 -5.52 -14.46
C LEU A 132 -15.64 -5.02 -13.48
N LEU A 133 -15.73 -3.71 -13.26
CA LEU A 133 -16.77 -3.10 -12.44
C LEU A 133 -18.15 -3.35 -13.00
N ALA A 134 -18.33 -3.24 -14.33
CA ALA A 134 -19.59 -3.53 -15.00
C ALA A 134 -20.03 -5.00 -14.82
N LYS A 135 -19.08 -5.96 -14.83
CA LYS A 135 -19.36 -7.39 -14.64
C LYS A 135 -19.88 -7.74 -13.24
N THR A 136 -19.68 -6.88 -12.24
CA THR A 136 -20.16 -7.14 -10.87
C THR A 136 -21.68 -7.08 -10.75
N GLY A 137 -22.36 -6.33 -11.62
CA GLY A 137 -23.81 -6.08 -11.54
C GLY A 137 -24.27 -5.30 -10.30
N LYS A 138 -23.34 -4.85 -9.45
CA LYS A 138 -23.63 -4.18 -8.17
C LYS A 138 -23.17 -2.72 -8.13
N THR A 139 -22.48 -2.26 -9.18
CA THR A 139 -21.86 -0.93 -9.22
C THR A 139 -22.68 0.05 -10.05
N GLU A 140 -22.91 1.24 -9.50
CA GLU A 140 -23.47 2.40 -10.19
C GLU A 140 -22.43 3.52 -10.22
N ILE A 141 -22.13 4.01 -11.43
CA ILE A 141 -21.18 5.10 -11.64
C ILE A 141 -21.96 6.39 -11.86
N ILE A 142 -21.64 7.42 -11.08
CA ILE A 142 -22.23 8.75 -11.16
C ILE A 142 -21.10 9.73 -11.46
N THR A 143 -21.05 10.25 -12.68
CA THR A 143 -20.08 11.28 -13.09
C THR A 143 -20.62 12.68 -12.85
N SER A 144 -19.77 13.69 -12.98
CA SER A 144 -20.09 15.08 -12.73
C SER A 144 -20.67 15.31 -11.33
N ALA A 145 -20.22 14.54 -10.33
CA ALA A 145 -20.76 14.55 -8.98
C ALA A 145 -19.80 15.25 -8.03
N LYS A 146 -20.19 16.41 -7.51
CA LYS A 146 -19.46 17.12 -6.45
C LYS A 146 -20.08 16.81 -5.10
N ILE A 147 -19.37 16.07 -4.25
CA ILE A 147 -19.82 15.80 -2.89
C ILE A 147 -19.94 17.13 -2.11
N LEU A 148 -21.10 17.34 -1.48
CA LEU A 148 -21.39 18.54 -0.69
C LEU A 148 -21.34 18.25 0.81
N LYS A 149 -21.92 17.11 1.24
CA LYS A 149 -22.07 16.76 2.66
C LYS A 149 -22.11 15.26 2.85
N ILE A 150 -21.52 14.78 3.93
CA ILE A 150 -21.70 13.42 4.45
C ILE A 150 -22.39 13.55 5.81
N GLU A 151 -23.42 12.74 6.04
CA GLU A 151 -24.26 12.81 7.23
C GLU A 151 -24.31 11.45 7.92
N GLY A 152 -24.36 11.49 9.24
CA GLY A 152 -24.37 10.33 10.12
C GLY A 152 -24.30 10.78 11.58
N ASP A 153 -24.69 9.90 12.50
CA ASP A 153 -24.44 10.09 13.94
C ASP A 153 -23.19 9.30 14.33
N ALA A 154 -23.35 8.11 14.93
CA ALA A 154 -22.24 7.20 15.17
C ALA A 154 -21.70 6.53 13.89
N PHE A 155 -22.54 6.41 12.86
CA PHE A 155 -22.20 5.82 11.55
C PHE A 155 -22.76 6.69 10.42
N VAL A 156 -22.16 6.61 9.23
CA VAL A 156 -22.67 7.26 8.03
C VAL A 156 -24.08 6.73 7.73
N SER A 157 -25.00 7.64 7.45
CA SER A 157 -26.36 7.31 7.02
C SER A 157 -26.66 7.82 5.61
N SER A 158 -25.95 8.85 5.14
CA SER A 158 -26.16 9.40 3.81
C SER A 158 -25.04 10.32 3.31
N LEU A 159 -25.02 10.53 2.00
CA LEU A 159 -24.18 11.48 1.30
C LEU A 159 -25.03 12.37 0.40
N THR A 160 -24.78 13.68 0.43
CA THR A 160 -25.37 14.65 -0.50
C THR A 160 -24.31 15.12 -1.48
N TYR A 161 -24.64 15.10 -2.77
CA TYR A 161 -23.78 15.59 -3.84
C TYR A 161 -24.56 16.51 -4.79
N GLN A 162 -23.84 17.41 -5.44
CA GLN A 162 -24.34 18.22 -6.54
C GLN A 162 -24.02 17.53 -7.87
N ASP A 163 -25.03 17.31 -8.68
CA ASP A 163 -24.88 16.94 -10.09
C ASP A 163 -24.49 18.20 -10.88
N LEU A 164 -23.22 18.29 -11.27
CA LEU A 164 -22.64 19.43 -11.98
C LEU A 164 -23.19 19.62 -13.40
N MET A 165 -23.93 18.64 -13.95
CA MET A 165 -24.55 18.78 -15.28
C MET A 165 -25.81 19.65 -15.24
N ASN A 166 -26.55 19.61 -14.12
CA ASN A 166 -27.83 20.30 -13.97
C ASN A 166 -27.91 21.16 -12.68
N ASN A 167 -26.82 21.23 -11.92
CA ASN A 167 -26.69 21.90 -10.63
C ASN A 167 -27.67 21.44 -9.53
N GLN A 168 -28.30 20.27 -9.68
CA GLN A 168 -29.22 19.76 -8.66
C GLN A 168 -28.48 19.03 -7.56
N GLU A 169 -28.93 19.23 -6.31
CA GLU A 169 -28.49 18.44 -5.17
C GLU A 169 -29.27 17.13 -5.12
N LYS A 170 -28.54 16.03 -4.90
CA LYS A 170 -29.07 14.68 -4.78
C LYS A 170 -28.52 14.04 -3.52
N LYS A 171 -29.37 13.27 -2.84
CA LYS A 171 -29.02 12.53 -1.63
C LYS A 171 -28.96 11.03 -1.95
N LEU A 172 -27.93 10.36 -1.44
CA LEU A 172 -27.77 8.92 -1.44
C LEU A 172 -27.79 8.43 -0.01
N ASP A 173 -28.74 7.55 0.31
CA ASP A 173 -28.72 6.81 1.58
C ASP A 173 -27.73 5.65 1.44
N LEU A 174 -26.72 5.64 2.30
CA LEU A 174 -25.63 4.67 2.29
C LEU A 174 -25.05 4.53 3.68
N ASP A 175 -24.53 3.35 3.96
CA ASP A 175 -24.03 3.00 5.30
C ASP A 175 -22.51 3.29 5.45
N GLY A 176 -21.85 3.73 4.38
CA GLY A 176 -20.41 4.02 4.39
C GLY A 176 -19.91 4.76 3.15
N VAL A 177 -18.96 5.68 3.35
CA VAL A 177 -18.28 6.43 2.28
C VAL A 177 -16.79 6.16 2.33
N PHE A 178 -16.20 5.84 1.18
CA PHE A 178 -14.76 5.75 0.98
C PHE A 178 -14.33 6.91 0.08
N VAL A 179 -13.35 7.70 0.53
CA VAL A 179 -12.86 8.88 -0.20
C VAL A 179 -11.52 8.54 -0.83
N GLU A 180 -11.49 8.49 -2.16
CA GLU A 180 -10.30 8.22 -2.98
C GLU A 180 -10.03 9.43 -3.88
N ILE A 181 -9.40 10.48 -3.32
CA ILE A 181 -8.91 11.66 -4.06
C ILE A 181 -7.37 11.59 -4.10
N GLY A 182 -6.77 11.17 -5.21
CA GLY A 182 -5.30 11.07 -5.35
C GLY A 182 -4.60 12.43 -5.17
N TYR A 183 -3.29 12.59 -5.01
CA TYR A 183 -2.14 11.71 -4.72
C TYR A 183 -1.34 12.46 -3.66
N SER A 184 -0.95 11.75 -2.61
CA SER A 184 -0.17 12.25 -1.47
C SER A 184 1.14 11.44 -1.44
N PRO A 185 2.26 11.89 -0.81
CA PRO A 185 3.58 11.24 -0.91
C PRO A 185 3.55 9.71 -0.80
N ALA A 186 4.60 9.03 -1.27
CA ALA A 186 4.67 7.56 -1.31
C ALA A 186 4.51 6.85 0.07
N THR A 187 4.32 7.59 1.15
CA THR A 187 4.06 7.15 2.53
C THR A 187 2.76 7.71 3.12
N ALA A 188 2.07 8.63 2.43
CA ALA A 188 0.87 9.30 2.91
C ALA A 188 -0.30 8.36 3.17
N PHE A 189 -0.33 7.22 2.47
CA PHE A 189 -1.31 6.15 2.72
C PHE A 189 -1.29 5.64 4.19
N ALA A 190 -0.21 5.93 4.94
CA ALA A 190 -0.02 5.50 6.32
C ALA A 190 -0.04 6.66 7.33
N GLU A 191 -0.42 7.88 6.94
CA GLU A 191 -0.27 9.09 7.77
C GLU A 191 -0.90 9.00 9.17
N SER A 192 -2.03 8.31 9.30
CA SER A 192 -2.72 8.11 10.58
C SER A 192 -1.99 7.13 11.50
N LEU A 193 -1.12 6.28 10.93
CA LEU A 193 -0.43 5.18 11.61
C LEU A 193 1.04 5.49 11.90
N VAL A 194 1.60 6.56 11.34
CA VAL A 194 3.01 6.90 11.50
C VAL A 194 3.18 8.35 11.96
N GLU A 195 4.39 8.67 12.40
CA GLU A 195 4.82 10.05 12.54
C GLU A 195 5.81 10.35 11.42
N PHE A 196 5.77 11.58 10.94
CA PHE A 196 6.71 12.08 9.95
C PHE A 196 7.63 13.11 10.57
N ASN A 197 8.87 13.18 10.09
CA ASN A 197 9.72 14.34 10.33
C ASN A 197 9.38 15.47 9.33
N ASP A 198 10.08 16.60 9.43
CA ASP A 198 9.88 17.78 8.56
C ASP A 198 10.19 17.54 7.07
N LYS A 199 10.60 16.32 6.69
CA LYS A 199 10.91 15.89 5.32
C LYS A 199 9.95 14.81 4.81
N ASP A 200 8.83 14.59 5.49
CA ASP A 200 7.84 13.55 5.18
C ASP A 200 8.40 12.12 5.25
N GLU A 201 9.46 11.91 6.03
CA GLU A 201 10.04 10.58 6.27
C GLU A 201 9.43 9.96 7.52
N ILE A 202 9.07 8.68 7.45
CA ILE A 202 8.48 7.93 8.55
C ILE A 202 9.49 7.83 9.69
N ILE A 203 9.08 8.22 10.89
CA ILE A 203 9.85 8.04 12.11
C ILE A 203 9.61 6.62 12.62
N ALA A 204 10.61 5.77 12.51
CA ALA A 204 10.65 4.47 13.15
C ALA A 204 11.77 4.40 14.20
N ASP A 205 11.59 3.53 15.18
CA ASP A 205 12.60 3.24 16.19
C ASP A 205 13.87 2.70 15.52
N ARG A 206 15.03 3.12 16.01
CA ARG A 206 16.32 2.87 15.34
C ARG A 206 16.82 1.44 15.47
N GLU A 207 16.35 0.72 16.48
CA GLU A 207 16.77 -0.65 16.75
C GLU A 207 15.77 -1.63 16.13
N THR A 208 14.49 -1.41 16.37
CA THR A 208 13.40 -2.30 15.99
C THR A 208 12.75 -1.97 14.65
N TYR A 209 12.98 -0.77 14.10
CA TYR A 209 12.34 -0.28 12.87
C TYR A 209 10.80 -0.22 12.95
N GLN A 210 10.23 -0.33 14.15
CA GLN A 210 8.81 -0.20 14.41
C GLN A 210 8.41 1.28 14.44
N THR A 211 7.26 1.62 13.85
CA THR A 211 6.71 2.98 13.90
C THR A 211 5.98 3.20 15.23
N LYS A 212 5.32 4.36 15.42
CA LYS A 212 4.42 4.56 16.58
C LYS A 212 3.29 3.52 16.68
N THR A 213 2.99 2.83 15.58
CA THR A 213 1.94 1.82 15.51
C THR A 213 2.55 0.42 15.66
N PRO A 214 2.23 -0.31 16.74
CA PRO A 214 2.71 -1.68 16.92
C PRO A 214 2.35 -2.58 15.73
N GLY A 215 3.32 -3.35 15.25
CA GLY A 215 3.17 -4.22 14.08
C GLY A 215 3.37 -3.53 12.73
N LEU A 216 3.55 -2.22 12.69
CA LEU A 216 3.93 -1.47 11.49
C LEU A 216 5.42 -1.10 11.56
N PHE A 217 6.15 -1.36 10.48
CA PHE A 217 7.60 -1.15 10.39
C PHE A 217 7.94 -0.33 9.14
N ALA A 218 9.01 0.46 9.20
CA ALA A 218 9.48 1.25 8.07
C ALA A 218 10.98 1.06 7.85
N ALA A 219 11.39 0.92 6.58
CA ALA A 219 12.78 0.63 6.22
C ALA A 219 13.13 1.21 4.84
N GLY A 220 14.40 1.60 4.68
CA GLY A 220 14.90 2.21 3.47
C GLY A 220 14.60 3.70 3.42
N ASP A 221 14.57 4.26 2.21
CA ASP A 221 14.58 5.71 2.05
C ASP A 221 13.32 6.41 2.57
N CYS A 222 12.22 5.67 2.78
CA CYS A 222 11.00 6.18 3.42
C CYS A 222 11.13 6.42 4.93
N ASN A 223 12.10 5.77 5.59
CA ASN A 223 12.35 5.92 7.03
C ASN A 223 13.28 7.12 7.29
N ALA A 224 13.15 7.78 8.45
CA ALA A 224 13.89 8.98 8.87
C ALA A 224 15.40 8.73 9.17
N GLY A 225 16.01 7.74 8.51
CA GLY A 225 17.43 7.46 8.54
C GLY A 225 18.26 8.53 7.83
N ARG A 226 19.45 8.82 8.38
CA ARG A 226 20.34 9.87 7.87
C ARG A 226 20.86 9.61 6.44
N TYR A 227 21.03 8.35 6.06
CA TYR A 227 21.74 7.95 4.84
C TYR A 227 20.82 7.18 3.90
N LYS A 228 20.84 7.57 2.62
CA LYS A 228 19.98 7.01 1.56
C LYS A 228 20.85 6.33 0.51
N GLN A 229 21.08 5.03 0.69
CA GLN A 229 21.94 4.22 -0.18
C GLN A 229 21.34 2.83 -0.36
N ILE A 230 21.59 2.19 -1.51
CA ILE A 230 21.02 0.88 -1.85
C ILE A 230 21.38 -0.18 -0.80
N VAL A 231 22.65 -0.23 -0.39
CA VAL A 231 23.14 -1.18 0.63
C VAL A 231 22.54 -0.91 2.01
N ILE A 232 22.31 0.36 2.34
CA ILE A 232 21.72 0.76 3.61
C ILE A 232 20.25 0.36 3.62
N ALA A 233 19.50 0.71 2.57
CA ALA A 233 18.11 0.32 2.43
C ALA A 233 17.92 -1.19 2.49
N ALA A 234 18.77 -1.98 1.82
CA ALA A 234 18.74 -3.44 1.91
C ALA A 234 19.00 -3.94 3.34
N ALA A 235 19.97 -3.35 4.05
CA ALA A 235 20.25 -3.71 5.44
C ALA A 235 19.09 -3.36 6.38
N GLU A 236 18.47 -2.18 6.20
CA GLU A 236 17.28 -1.79 6.97
C GLU A 236 16.11 -2.73 6.73
N GLY A 237 15.87 -3.14 5.47
CA GLY A 237 14.85 -4.11 5.12
C GLY A 237 15.03 -5.45 5.84
N ALA A 238 16.27 -5.96 5.89
CA ALA A 238 16.58 -7.19 6.62
C ALA A 238 16.29 -7.06 8.12
N LYS A 239 16.70 -5.93 8.74
CA LYS A 239 16.44 -5.68 10.17
C LYS A 239 14.96 -5.57 10.47
N ALA A 240 14.21 -4.82 9.66
CA ALA A 240 12.76 -4.67 9.83
C ALA A 240 12.02 -6.01 9.70
N ALA A 241 12.45 -6.91 8.79
CA ALA A 241 11.87 -8.24 8.68
C ALA A 241 12.17 -9.15 9.89
N LEU A 242 13.36 -9.04 10.47
CA LEU A 242 13.69 -9.78 11.70
C LEU A 242 12.92 -9.23 12.91
N ALA A 243 12.83 -7.91 13.03
CA ALA A 243 12.07 -7.27 14.09
C ALA A 243 10.56 -7.56 13.99
N SER A 244 10.01 -7.58 12.76
CA SER A 244 8.61 -7.96 12.54
C SER A 244 8.36 -9.43 12.89
N TYR A 245 9.30 -10.32 12.58
CA TYR A 245 9.23 -11.71 13.02
C TYR A 245 9.24 -11.84 14.54
N GLU A 246 10.14 -11.13 15.24
CA GLU A 246 10.18 -11.13 16.71
C GLU A 246 8.89 -10.58 17.34
N TYR A 247 8.32 -9.53 16.75
CA TYR A 247 7.02 -9.00 17.15
C TYR A 247 5.91 -10.05 16.99
N LEU A 248 5.86 -10.74 15.85
CA LEU A 248 4.90 -11.82 15.60
C LEU A 248 5.03 -12.97 16.61
N GLN A 249 6.25 -13.31 17.02
CA GLN A 249 6.49 -14.33 18.05
C GLN A 249 5.95 -13.91 19.43
N LYS A 250 6.04 -12.63 19.78
CA LYS A 250 5.54 -12.11 21.06
C LYS A 250 4.02 -12.10 21.15
N ILE A 251 3.33 -11.79 20.05
CA ILE A 251 1.85 -11.71 20.05
C ILE A 251 1.16 -13.06 19.85
N LYS A 252 1.90 -14.11 19.43
CA LYS A 252 1.39 -15.49 19.31
C LYS A 252 1.47 -16.27 20.64
N GLN A 253 2.09 -15.70 21.68
CA GLN A 253 2.15 -16.25 23.04
C GLN A 253 0.97 -15.75 23.88
#